data_AF-A0A822FNH7-F1
#
_entry.id   AF-A0A822FNH7-F1
#
_cell.length_a   1.000
_cell.length_b   1.000
_cell.length_c   1.000
_cell.angle_alpha   90.00
_cell.angle_beta   90.00
_cell.angle_gamma   90.00
#
_symmetry.space_group_name_H-M   'P 1'
#
loop_
_entity.id
_entity.type
_entity.pdbx_description
1 polymer ?
#
loop_
_entity_poly.entity_id
_entity_poly.type
_entity_poly.pdbx_seq_one_letter_code
_entity_poly.pdbx_strand_id
1 'polypeptide(L)'
;MYIDRYTPVRGGRWSDRLRRLSIWTIVSNYFPIKLIKTEDLDPNRNYIFGYHPHGTATVGAGINFLTEATYFSTLFPGIRPHLMAIHSNVFFPV
;
A
#
# COMPACT_ATOMS: atom_id res chain seq x y z
N MET A 1 0.67 12.95 -15.74
CA MET A 1 1.38 13.52 -14.57
C MET A 1 0.92 14.92 -14.16
N TYR A 2 0.48 15.82 -15.06
CA TYR A 2 0.10 17.19 -14.65
C TYR A 2 -1.14 17.28 -13.74
N ILE A 3 -2.16 16.46 -14.00
CA ILE A 3 -3.43 16.41 -13.23
C ILE A 3 -3.20 15.88 -11.80
N ASP A 4 -2.23 14.98 -11.62
CA ASP A 4 -1.98 14.25 -10.38
C ASP A 4 -0.77 14.81 -9.58
N ARG A 5 -0.25 15.98 -9.97
CA ARG A 5 1.00 16.56 -9.42
C ARG A 5 1.01 16.79 -7.91
N TYR A 6 -0.17 16.93 -7.29
CA TYR A 6 -0.31 17.18 -5.86
C TYR A 6 -0.71 15.92 -5.06
N THR A 7 -1.08 14.85 -5.76
CA THR A 7 -1.48 13.56 -5.16
C THR A 7 -0.41 12.94 -4.24
N PRO A 8 0.90 13.03 -4.53
CA PRO A 8 1.92 12.45 -3.64
C PRO A 8 1.93 13.08 -2.24
N VAL A 9 1.47 14.34 -2.13
CA VAL A 9 1.49 15.12 -0.88
C VAL A 9 0.13 15.10 -0.17
N ARG A 10 -0.95 14.90 -0.92
CA ARG A 10 -2.33 14.92 -0.40
C ARG A 10 -2.93 13.52 -0.16
N GLY A 11 -2.21 12.48 -0.57
CA GLY A 11 -2.73 11.12 -0.64
C GLY A 11 -3.62 10.93 -1.86
N GLY A 12 -3.41 9.84 -2.60
CA GLY A 12 -4.21 9.49 -3.78
C GLY A 12 -5.64 9.08 -3.47
N ARG A 13 -6.44 8.94 -4.53
CA ARG A 13 -7.83 8.48 -4.41
C ARG A 13 -7.89 7.06 -3.88
N TRP A 14 -8.69 6.89 -2.84
CA TRP A 14 -9.04 5.59 -2.29
C TRP A 14 -10.16 4.94 -3.12
N SER A 15 -9.89 3.80 -3.75
CA SER A 15 -10.87 3.07 -4.58
C SER A 15 -10.93 1.60 -4.16
N ASP A 16 -11.95 1.23 -3.38
CA ASP A 16 -12.12 -0.15 -2.89
C ASP A 16 -12.25 -1.18 -4.02
N ARG A 17 -12.89 -0.79 -5.12
CA ARG A 17 -13.02 -1.66 -6.31
C ARG A 17 -11.66 -2.01 -6.91
N LEU A 18 -10.75 -1.03 -7.02
CA LEU A 18 -9.41 -1.27 -7.56
C LEU A 18 -8.54 -2.07 -6.59
N ARG A 19 -8.68 -1.84 -5.28
CA ARG A 19 -7.96 -2.58 -4.23
C ARG A 19 -8.32 -4.07 -4.19
N ARG A 20 -9.55 -4.42 -4.57
CA ARG A 20 -10.11 -5.79 -4.49
C ARG A 20 -10.05 -6.57 -5.81
N LEU A 21 -9.32 -6.08 -6.82
CA LEU A 21 -9.18 -6.82 -8.09
C LEU A 21 -8.45 -8.15 -7.88
N SER A 22 -8.94 -9.21 -8.54
CA SER A 22 -8.40 -10.57 -8.45
C SER A 22 -6.93 -10.69 -8.89
N ILE A 23 -6.47 -9.79 -9.76
CA ILE A 23 -5.05 -9.74 -10.18
C ILE A 23 -4.11 -9.60 -8.99
N TRP A 24 -4.50 -8.87 -7.94
CA TRP A 24 -3.66 -8.71 -6.76
C TRP A 24 -3.52 -9.99 -5.95
N THR A 25 -4.57 -10.80 -5.88
CA THR A 25 -4.53 -12.13 -5.27
C THR A 25 -3.64 -13.09 -6.08
N ILE A 26 -3.66 -12.99 -7.41
CA ILE A 26 -2.76 -13.77 -8.26
C ILE A 26 -1.29 -13.39 -7.99
N VAL A 27 -1.00 -12.09 -7.96
CA VAL A 27 0.36 -11.57 -7.67
C VAL A 27 0.82 -11.97 -6.26
N SER A 28 -0.05 -11.86 -5.25
CA SER A 28 0.30 -12.25 -3.88
C SER A 28 0.61 -13.74 -3.78
N ASN A 29 -0.12 -14.60 -4.50
CA ASN A 29 0.11 -16.04 -4.49
C ASN A 29 1.37 -16.43 -5.28
N TYR A 30 1.68 -15.72 -6.37
CA TYR A 30 2.86 -15.99 -7.19
C TYR A 30 4.18 -15.63 -6.47
N PHE A 31 4.21 -14.51 -5.73
CA PHE A 31 5.38 -14.05 -4.95
C PHE A 31 5.32 -14.38 -3.45
N PRO A 32 4.62 -15.46 -3.07
CA PRO A 32 4.07 -15.74 -1.73
C PRO A 32 4.03 -14.57 -0.72
N ILE A 33 3.43 -13.44 -1.10
CA ILE A 33 3.36 -12.24 -0.25
C ILE A 33 2.33 -12.48 0.86
N LYS A 34 2.78 -12.37 2.11
CA LYS A 34 1.93 -12.49 3.30
C LYS A 34 2.10 -11.27 4.20
N LEU A 35 0.99 -10.85 4.81
CA LEU A 35 0.98 -9.85 5.88
C LEU A 35 0.72 -10.57 7.21
N ILE A 36 1.72 -10.58 8.09
CA ILE A 36 1.62 -11.20 9.41
C ILE A 36 1.44 -10.08 10.42
N LYS A 37 0.28 -10.06 11.08
CA LYS A 37 0.01 -9.14 12.19
C LYS A 37 0.68 -9.66 13.45
N THR A 38 1.54 -8.84 14.04
CA THR A 38 2.23 -9.16 15.31
C THR A 38 1.52 -8.57 16.51
N GLU A 39 0.86 -7.42 16.35
CA GLU A 39 0.25 -6.66 17.44
C GLU A 39 -1.05 -5.99 16.97
N ASP A 40 -1.94 -5.73 17.92
CA ASP A 40 -3.10 -4.88 17.71
C ASP A 40 -2.69 -3.39 17.69
N LEU A 41 -3.24 -2.64 16.74
CA LEU A 41 -3.00 -1.21 16.61
C LEU A 41 -4.30 -0.45 16.93
N ASP A 42 -4.20 0.60 17.75
CA ASP A 42 -5.32 1.46 18.11
C ASP A 42 -5.71 2.33 16.92
N PRO A 43 -6.92 2.18 16.34
CA PRO A 43 -7.34 2.93 15.16
C PRO A 43 -7.46 4.45 15.39
N ASN A 44 -7.41 4.91 16.65
CA ASN A 44 -7.44 6.33 16.99
C ASN A 44 -6.05 6.99 16.99
N ARG A 45 -5.00 6.26 16.62
CA ARG A 45 -3.62 6.74 16.57
C ARG A 45 -3.06 6.72 15.16
N ASN A 46 -2.06 7.58 14.93
CA ASN A 46 -1.31 7.62 13.68
C ASN A 46 -0.04 6.77 13.80
N TYR A 47 0.24 5.97 12.76
CA TYR A 47 1.40 5.08 12.70
C TYR A 47 2.22 5.34 11.44
N ILE A 48 3.54 5.19 11.54
CA ILE A 48 4.46 5.18 10.40
C ILE A 48 5.01 3.76 10.27
N PHE A 49 4.74 3.12 9.13
CA PHE A 49 5.26 1.79 8.81
C PHE A 49 6.56 1.92 8.01
N GLY A 50 7.66 1.40 8.57
CA GLY A 50 8.92 1.24 7.84
C GLY A 50 8.90 -0.01 6.96
N TYR A 51 9.57 0.04 5.82
CA TYR A 51 9.67 -1.09 4.89
C TYR A 51 11.10 -1.27 4.36
N HIS A 52 11.61 -2.50 4.40
CA HIS A 52 12.98 -2.83 3.99
C HIS A 52 13.06 -4.28 3.49
N PRO A 53 13.89 -4.62 2.48
CA PRO A 53 14.80 -3.76 1.70
C PRO A 53 14.07 -2.92 0.63
N HIS A 54 14.70 -1.83 0.15
CA HIS A 54 14.06 -0.82 -0.71
C HIS A 54 14.04 -1.16 -2.24
N GLY A 55 14.27 -2.43 -2.63
CA GLY A 55 14.39 -2.89 -4.04
C GLY A 55 13.06 -3.35 -4.68
N THR A 56 13.07 -4.50 -5.39
CA THR A 56 11.92 -5.27 -5.97
C THR A 56 10.70 -5.41 -5.04
N ALA A 57 10.93 -5.13 -3.77
CA ALA A 57 10.07 -5.06 -2.61
C ALA A 57 8.95 -3.96 -2.68
N THR A 58 8.99 -3.00 -3.62
CA THR A 58 7.83 -2.10 -3.85
C THR A 58 6.54 -2.86 -4.17
N VAL A 59 6.65 -4.04 -4.80
CA VAL A 59 5.50 -4.93 -5.03
C VAL A 59 4.94 -5.46 -3.71
N GLY A 60 5.79 -5.88 -2.78
CA GLY A 60 5.36 -6.37 -1.45
C GLY A 60 4.63 -5.29 -0.65
N ALA A 61 5.19 -4.08 -0.60
CA ALA A 61 4.55 -2.94 0.04
C ALA A 61 3.24 -2.54 -0.68
N GLY A 62 3.25 -2.51 -2.01
CA GLY A 62 2.05 -2.23 -2.81
C GLY A 62 0.93 -3.25 -2.55
N ILE A 63 1.24 -4.53 -2.64
CA ILE A 63 0.26 -5.61 -2.41
C ILE A 63 -0.29 -5.55 -0.99
N ASN A 64 0.54 -5.34 0.03
CA ASN A 64 0.10 -5.31 1.43
C ASN A 64 -0.66 -4.04 1.82
N PHE A 65 -0.28 -2.87 1.32
CA PHE A 65 -0.81 -1.58 1.81
C PHE A 65 -1.76 -0.89 0.82
N LEU A 66 -1.61 -1.13 -0.48
CA LEU A 66 -2.45 -0.53 -1.54
C LEU A 66 -3.55 -1.46 -2.05
N THR A 67 -3.58 -2.73 -1.65
CA THR A 67 -4.59 -3.70 -2.11
C THR A 67 -5.20 -4.46 -0.93
N GLU A 68 -6.27 -5.22 -1.19
CA GLU A 68 -6.86 -6.14 -0.21
C GLU A 68 -6.39 -7.59 -0.38
N ALA A 69 -5.37 -7.85 -1.19
CA ALA A 69 -4.92 -9.21 -1.47
C ALA A 69 -4.41 -9.97 -0.24
N THR A 70 -3.90 -9.24 0.77
CA THR A 70 -3.44 -9.80 2.06
C THR A 70 -4.30 -9.34 3.24
N TYR A 71 -5.53 -8.89 2.96
CA TYR A 71 -6.56 -8.59 3.97
C TYR A 71 -6.17 -7.52 4.99
N PHE A 72 -5.45 -6.48 4.57
CA PHE A 72 -5.01 -5.40 5.47
C PHE A 72 -6.17 -4.81 6.28
N SER A 73 -7.29 -4.49 5.61
CA SER A 73 -8.45 -3.87 6.29
C SER A 73 -9.11 -4.78 7.33
N THR A 74 -8.98 -6.10 7.18
CA THR A 74 -9.45 -7.09 8.14
C THR A 74 -8.48 -7.22 9.33
N LEU A 75 -7.17 -7.19 9.06
CA LEU A 75 -6.13 -7.30 10.09
C LEU A 75 -6.04 -6.03 10.97
N PHE A 76 -6.21 -4.86 10.35
CA PHE A 76 -6.13 -3.54 11.00
C PHE A 76 -7.40 -2.73 10.73
N PRO A 77 -8.54 -3.10 11.34
CA PRO A 77 -9.80 -2.41 11.12
C PRO A 77 -9.71 -0.95 11.58
N GLY A 78 -10.25 -0.03 10.77
CA GLY A 78 -10.21 1.40 11.04
C GLY A 78 -8.91 2.11 10.64
N ILE A 79 -7.84 1.37 10.32
CA ILE A 79 -6.57 1.97 9.87
C ILE A 79 -6.55 2.08 8.35
N ARG A 80 -6.21 3.27 7.86
CA ARG A 80 -6.08 3.57 6.42
C ARG A 80 -4.62 3.78 6.03
N PRO A 81 -3.96 2.79 5.41
CA PRO A 81 -2.57 2.92 4.99
C PRO A 81 -2.45 3.84 3.76
N HIS A 82 -1.48 4.74 3.79
CA HIS A 82 -1.07 5.53 2.64
C HIS A 82 0.38 5.19 2.30
N LEU A 83 0.60 4.56 1.13
CA LEU A 83 1.96 4.24 0.69
C LEU A 83 2.61 5.51 0.13
N MET A 84 3.70 5.93 0.76
CA MET A 84 4.51 7.03 0.26
C MET A 84 5.56 6.48 -0.70
N ALA A 85 5.60 7.03 -1.91
CA ALA A 85 6.70 6.84 -2.85
C ALA A 85 7.61 8.08 -2.80
N ILE A 86 8.90 7.90 -3.09
CA ILE A 86 9.84 9.02 -3.17
C ILE A 86 9.35 10.00 -4.24
N HIS A 87 9.30 11.28 -3.89
CA HIS A 87 8.76 12.34 -4.73
C HIS A 87 9.36 12.34 -6.15
N SER A 88 10.66 12.04 -6.29
CA SER A 88 11.34 11.93 -7.59
C SER A 88 10.66 10.98 -8.57
N ASN A 89 10.09 9.87 -8.10
CA ASN A 89 9.45 8.86 -8.96
C ASN A 89 8.15 9.37 -9.63
N VAL A 90 7.61 10.50 -9.17
CA VAL A 90 6.39 11.11 -9.72
C VAL A 90 6.72 12.20 -10.74
N PHE A 91 7.94 12.74 -10.74
CA PHE A 91 8.35 13.84 -11.63
C PHE A 91 9.36 13.43 -12.70
N PHE A 92 10.15 12.38 -12.46
CA PHE A 92 11.00 11.80 -13.48
C PHE A 92 10.25 10.68 -14.21
N PRO A 93 9.90 10.85 -15.50
CA PRO A 93 9.59 9.69 -16.33
C PRO A 93 10.89 8.88 -16.47
N VAL A 94 10.78 7.56 -16.39
CA VAL A 94 11.87 6.66 -16.81
C VAL A 94 12.12 6.83 -18.29
#